data_AF-X6LHG0-F1
#
_entry.id   AF-X6LHG0-F1
#
_cell.length_a   1.000
_cell.length_b   1.000
_cell.length_c   1.000
_cell.angle_alpha   90.00
_cell.angle_beta   90.00
_cell.angle_gamma   90.00
#
_symmetry.space_group_name_H-M   'P 1'
#
loop_
_entity.id
_entity.type
_entity.pdbx_description
1 polymer ?
#
loop_
_entity_poly.entity_id
_entity_poly.type
_entity_poly.pdbx_seq_one_letter_code
_entity_poly.pdbx_strand_id
1 'polypeptide(L)'
;MLIEFATFKYLHTKQLQIDNNDYSQVESNLTFVGVVIMLDPHRSELKEAIRICKIAGIRVIVITGDNKKTAEEFCREIRLFGVHEDLNGKLFTGNNFMELFNMQPCFLDSCNDRRLCE
;
A
#
# COMPACT_ATOMS: atom_id res chain seq x y z
N MET A 1 5.05 6.77 -2.57
CA MET A 1 5.44 8.09 -2.01
C MET A 1 5.23 8.01 -0.51
N LEU A 2 6.31 7.86 0.26
CA LEU A 2 6.22 7.59 1.69
C LEU A 2 6.16 8.91 2.47
N ILE A 3 4.98 9.22 3.03
CA ILE A 3 4.84 10.29 4.01
C ILE A 3 5.05 9.65 5.38
N GLU A 4 6.10 10.05 6.10
CA GLU A 4 6.30 9.63 7.49
C GLU A 4 6.05 10.80 8.45
N PHE A 5 5.44 10.51 9.59
CA PHE A 5 5.18 11.50 10.64
C PHE A 5 6.31 11.45 11.66
N ALA A 6 6.92 12.60 11.95
CA ALA A 6 7.90 12.72 13.04
C ALA A 6 7.20 13.23 14.30
N THR A 7 6.84 12.32 15.20
CA THR A 7 6.31 12.66 16.53
C THR A 7 7.39 12.37 17.58
N PHE A 8 7.49 13.20 18.63
CA PHE A 8 8.51 13.02 19.67
C PHE A 8 7.89 13.03 21.07
N LYS A 9 8.40 12.15 21.94
CA LYS A 9 8.13 12.14 23.38
C LYS A 9 9.45 12.31 24.12
N TYR A 10 9.50 13.24 25.05
CA TYR A 10 10.57 13.24 26.03
C TYR A 10 10.29 12.14 27.06
N LEU A 11 10.93 10.98 26.91
CA LEU A 11 10.83 9.88 27.86
C LEU A 11 11.85 10.08 28.98
N HIS A 12 11.39 10.22 30.21
CA HIS A 12 12.28 10.17 31.37
C HIS A 12 12.70 8.70 31.60
N THR A 13 13.99 8.45 31.81
CA THR A 13 14.67 7.14 31.83
C THR A 13 14.03 6.03 32.71
N LYS A 14 13.09 6.37 33.59
CA LYS A 14 12.36 5.42 34.46
C LYS A 14 11.20 4.69 33.78
N GLN A 15 10.77 5.06 32.56
CA GLN A 15 9.61 4.49 31.87
C GLN A 15 9.92 3.42 30.81
N LEU A 16 11.18 3.00 30.63
CA LEU A 16 11.58 2.05 29.57
C LEU A 16 11.37 0.57 29.94
N GLN A 17 10.73 0.25 31.06
CA GLN A 17 10.36 -1.11 31.47
C GLN A 17 8.93 -1.40 31.00
N ILE A 18 8.71 -1.42 29.68
CA ILE A 18 7.39 -1.70 29.09
C ILE A 18 7.51 -2.99 28.27
N ASP A 19 6.53 -3.85 28.46
CA ASP A 19 6.44 -5.14 27.77
C ASP A 19 6.31 -4.91 26.25
N ASN A 20 6.98 -5.73 25.43
CA ASN A 20 7.06 -5.55 23.96
C ASN A 20 5.71 -5.59 23.24
N ASN A 21 4.59 -5.77 23.94
CA ASN A 21 3.26 -5.90 23.38
C ASN A 21 2.38 -4.65 23.54
N ASP A 22 2.85 -3.59 24.22
CA ASP A 22 2.04 -2.38 24.45
C ASP A 22 2.71 -1.08 23.99
N TYR A 23 3.06 -1.04 22.70
CA TYR A 23 3.57 0.17 22.04
C TYR A 23 2.57 1.33 22.08
N SER A 24 1.27 1.03 22.11
CA SER A 24 0.21 2.04 22.10
C SER A 24 0.31 3.00 23.28
N GLN A 25 0.66 2.50 24.47
CA GLN A 25 0.86 3.34 25.67
C GLN A 25 2.14 4.16 25.61
N VAL A 26 3.20 3.63 24.98
CA VAL A 26 4.45 4.37 24.78
C VAL A 26 4.22 5.58 23.88
N GLU A 27 3.52 5.37 22.77
CA GLU A 27 3.20 6.37 21.73
C GLU A 27 2.01 7.28 22.09
N SER A 28 1.51 7.21 23.33
CA SER A 28 0.45 8.09 23.84
C SER A 28 0.98 9.43 24.37
N ASN A 29 0.16 10.49 24.34
CA ASN A 29 0.47 11.82 24.89
C ASN A 29 1.77 12.46 24.35
N LEU A 30 1.96 12.37 23.03
CA LEU A 30 3.10 12.97 22.32
C LEU A 30 2.92 14.48 22.13
N THR A 31 4.03 15.22 22.09
CA THR A 31 4.01 16.61 21.62
C THR A 31 4.33 16.62 20.14
N PHE A 32 3.42 17.14 19.32
CA PHE A 32 3.67 17.31 17.90
C PHE A 32 4.75 18.39 17.67
N VAL A 33 5.81 18.03 16.97
CA VAL A 33 6.93 18.94 16.67
C VAL A 33 6.89 19.40 15.21
N GLY A 34 6.61 18.49 14.27
CA GLY A 34 6.57 18.79 12.85
C GLY A 34 6.35 17.55 11.97
N VAL A 35 6.45 17.73 10.64
CA VAL A 35 6.33 16.65 9.65
C VAL A 35 7.52 16.71 8.71
N VAL A 36 8.03 15.54 8.32
CA VAL A 36 9.03 15.38 7.27
C VAL A 36 8.36 14.65 6.11
N ILE A 37 8.58 15.13 4.88
CA ILE A 37 8.01 14.50 3.69
C ILE A 37 9.15 13.84 2.93
N MET A 38 9.04 12.54 2.68
CA MET A 38 10.00 11.79 1.88
C MET A 38 9.38 11.43 0.53
N LEU A 39 10.18 11.63 -0.52
CA LEU A 39 9.80 11.24 -1.88
C LEU A 39 10.72 10.11 -2.32
N ASP A 40 10.12 8.98 -2.69
CA ASP A 40 10.81 7.91 -3.41
C ASP A 40 10.63 8.17 -4.92
N PRO A 41 11.65 8.70 -5.62
CA PRO A 41 11.54 8.97 -7.04
C PRO A 41 11.48 7.66 -7.81
N HIS A 42 10.41 7.47 -8.58
CA HIS A 42 10.31 6.32 -9.47
C HIS A 42 11.38 6.38 -10.56
N ARG A 43 11.74 5.20 -11.08
CA ARG A 43 12.73 5.04 -12.14
C ARG A 43 12.33 5.83 -13.40
N SER A 44 13.30 6.48 -14.04
CA SER A 44 13.09 7.32 -15.24
C SER A 44 12.41 6.58 -16.40
N GLU A 45 12.74 5.30 -16.55
CA GLU A 45 12.29 4.41 -17.61
C GLU A 45 10.88 3.86 -17.39
N LEU A 46 10.29 4.05 -16.20
CA LEU A 46 9.02 3.44 -15.82
C LEU A 46 7.87 3.83 -16.77
N LYS A 47 7.76 5.12 -17.11
CA LYS A 47 6.69 5.65 -17.97
C LYS A 47 6.75 5.04 -19.37
N GLU A 48 7.95 4.85 -19.89
CA GLU A 48 8.17 4.27 -21.22
C GLU A 48 7.88 2.77 -21.23
N ALA A 49 8.30 2.04 -20.19
CA ALA A 49 7.98 0.63 -20.03
C ALA A 49 6.46 0.39 -20.01
N ILE A 50 5.70 1.19 -19.24
CA ILE A 50 4.24 1.09 -19.18
C ILE A 50 3.61 1.36 -20.57
N ARG A 51 4.13 2.35 -21.30
CA ARG A 51 3.66 2.66 -22.65
C ARG A 51 3.85 1.49 -23.61
N ILE A 52 5.03 0.85 -23.58
CA ILE A 52 5.34 -0.32 -24.41
C ILE A 52 4.41 -1.49 -24.06
N CYS A 53 4.25 -1.79 -22.76
CA CYS A 53 3.33 -2.84 -22.30
C CYS A 53 1.90 -2.60 -22.79
N LYS A 54 1.40 -1.36 -22.70
CA LYS A 54 0.05 -1.02 -23.18
C LYS A 54 -0.12 -1.24 -24.68
N ILE A 55 0.86 -0.83 -25.49
CA ILE A 55 0.83 -1.03 -26.95
C ILE A 55 0.88 -2.50 -27.31
N ALA A 56 1.65 -3.29 -26.55
CA ALA A 56 1.73 -4.75 -26.72
C ALA A 56 0.47 -5.49 -26.23
N GLY A 57 -0.53 -4.80 -25.67
CA GLY A 57 -1.74 -5.42 -25.11
C GLY A 57 -1.53 -6.11 -23.76
N ILE A 58 -0.41 -5.82 -23.07
CA ILE A 58 -0.08 -6.37 -21.75
C ILE A 58 -0.76 -5.51 -20.68
N ARG A 59 -1.49 -6.16 -19.77
CA ARG A 59 -2.11 -5.51 -18.61
C ARG A 59 -1.08 -5.30 -17.51
N VAL A 60 -0.90 -4.05 -17.10
CA VAL A 60 -0.03 -3.68 -15.97
C VAL A 60 -0.90 -3.51 -14.72
N ILE A 61 -0.49 -4.14 -13.62
CA ILE A 61 -1.15 -4.05 -12.30
C ILE A 61 -0.13 -3.51 -11.31
N VAL A 62 -0.53 -2.53 -10.50
CA VAL A 62 0.31 -1.94 -9.45
C VAL A 62 -0.16 -2.46 -8.09
N ILE A 63 0.79 -2.98 -7.30
CA ILE A 63 0.58 -3.40 -5.92
C ILE A 63 1.53 -2.56 -5.07
N THR A 64 0.99 -1.86 -4.07
CA THR A 64 1.76 -1.00 -3.17
C THR A 64 1.18 -1.06 -1.76
N GLY A 65 2.05 -0.85 -0.76
CA GLY A 65 1.65 -0.64 0.63
C GLY A 65 1.24 0.80 0.94
N ASP A 66 1.36 1.71 -0.02
CA ASP A 66 0.91 3.10 0.12
C ASP A 66 -0.62 3.19 0.31
N ASN A 67 -1.07 4.30 0.88
CA ASN A 67 -2.50 4.61 0.96
C ASN A 67 -3.13 4.67 -0.44
N LYS A 68 -4.40 4.26 -0.55
CA LYS A 68 -5.22 4.26 -1.77
C LYS A 68 -5.10 5.55 -2.58
N LYS A 69 -5.19 6.72 -1.94
CA LYS A 69 -5.09 8.01 -2.63
C LYS A 69 -3.71 8.23 -3.24
N THR A 70 -2.65 7.92 -2.50
CA THR A 70 -1.27 8.03 -3.00
C THR A 70 -1.02 7.10 -4.18
N ALA A 71 -1.53 5.87 -4.11
CA ALA A 71 -1.46 4.90 -5.19
C ALA A 71 -2.23 5.38 -6.44
N GLU A 72 -3.40 5.98 -6.26
CA GLU A 72 -4.20 6.59 -7.33
C GLU A 72 -3.40 7.66 -8.09
N GLU A 73 -2.84 8.63 -7.36
CA GLU A 73 -2.10 9.73 -8.03
C GLU A 73 -0.82 9.24 -8.69
N PHE A 74 -0.12 8.29 -8.07
CA PHE A 74 1.00 7.64 -8.71
C PHE A 74 0.58 6.96 -10.04
N CYS A 75 -0.54 6.24 -10.05
CA CYS A 75 -1.04 5.57 -11.26
C CYS A 75 -1.46 6.57 -12.35
N ARG A 76 -1.99 7.75 -11.98
CA ARG A 76 -2.26 8.84 -12.94
C ARG A 76 -0.96 9.46 -13.46
N GLU A 77 0.02 9.67 -12.59
CA GLU A 77 1.32 10.27 -12.93
C GLU A 77 2.12 9.43 -13.95
N ILE A 78 2.15 8.10 -13.75
CA ILE A 78 2.80 7.16 -14.67
C ILE A 78 1.97 6.87 -15.93
N ARG A 79 0.82 7.55 -16.09
CA ARG A 79 -0.15 7.37 -17.18
C ARG A 79 -0.67 5.94 -17.29
N LEU A 80 -0.78 5.23 -16.17
CA LEU A 80 -1.47 3.94 -16.12
C LEU A 80 -2.98 4.15 -16.30
N PHE A 81 -3.53 5.21 -15.73
CA PHE A 81 -4.90 5.67 -15.97
C PHE A 81 -4.92 7.08 -16.57
N GLY A 82 -6.03 7.44 -17.21
CA GLY A 82 -6.28 8.82 -17.66
C GLY A 82 -6.46 9.79 -16.49
N VAL A 83 -6.24 11.09 -16.70
CA VAL A 83 -6.32 12.12 -15.63
C VAL A 83 -7.72 12.18 -15.00
N HIS A 84 -8.77 12.00 -15.80
CA HIS A 84 -10.17 12.02 -15.35
C HIS A 84 -10.86 10.65 -15.51
N GLU A 85 -10.07 9.59 -15.67
CA GLU A 85 -10.63 8.24 -15.77
C GLU A 85 -11.23 7.82 -14.44
N ASP A 86 -12.46 7.28 -14.49
CA ASP A 86 -13.09 6.64 -13.35
C ASP A 86 -12.38 5.31 -13.02
N LEU A 87 -11.97 5.19 -11.76
CA LEU A 87 -11.23 4.05 -11.21
C LEU A 87 -12.11 3.10 -10.41
N ASN A 88 -13.43 3.32 -10.38
CA ASN A 88 -14.37 2.36 -9.81
C ASN A 88 -14.19 0.98 -10.45
N GLY A 89 -14.01 -0.05 -9.62
CA GLY A 89 -13.73 -1.41 -10.08
C GLY A 89 -12.31 -1.67 -10.60
N LYS A 90 -11.39 -0.68 -10.52
CA LYS A 90 -9.98 -0.81 -10.92
C LYS A 90 -8.99 -0.56 -9.77
N LEU A 91 -9.43 0.15 -8.73
CA LEU A 91 -8.60 0.50 -7.57
C LEU A 91 -9.18 -0.09 -6.28
N PHE A 92 -8.41 -0.95 -5.62
CA PHE A 92 -8.82 -1.68 -4.43
C PHE A 92 -7.81 -1.49 -3.29
N THR A 93 -8.31 -1.35 -2.07
CA THR A 93 -7.52 -1.56 -0.84
C THR A 93 -7.51 -3.06 -0.52
N GLY A 94 -6.56 -3.49 0.31
CA GLY A 94 -6.52 -4.90 0.77
C GLY A 94 -7.87 -5.36 1.36
N ASN A 95 -8.47 -4.57 2.25
CA ASN A 95 -9.76 -4.92 2.86
C ASN A 95 -10.87 -5.07 1.79
N ASN A 96 -11.03 -4.08 0.91
CA ASN A 96 -12.08 -4.11 -0.12
C ASN A 96 -11.84 -5.26 -1.12
N PHE A 97 -10.58 -5.58 -1.42
CA PHE A 97 -10.24 -6.70 -2.29
C PHE A 97 -10.65 -8.04 -1.66
N MET A 98 -10.36 -8.25 -0.37
CA MET A 98 -10.72 -9.47 0.37
C MET A 98 -12.23 -9.66 0.48
N GLU A 99 -13.00 -8.58 0.66
CA GLU A 99 -14.47 -8.64 0.69
C GLU A 99 -15.07 -9.19 -0.61
N LEU A 100 -14.44 -8.95 -1.77
CA LEU A 100 -14.88 -9.50 -3.05
C LEU A 100 -14.73 -11.03 -3.09
N PHE A 101 -13.71 -11.60 -2.45
CA PHE A 101 -13.51 -13.06 -2.35
C PHE A 101 -14.49 -13.70 -1.38
N ASN A 102 -14.83 -13.01 -0.29
CA ASN A 102 -15.83 -13.52 0.66
C ASN A 102 -17.24 -13.59 0.06
N MET A 103 -17.49 -12.90 -1.06
CA MET A 103 -18.73 -13.02 -1.85
C MET A 103 -18.66 -14.12 -2.93
N GLN A 104 -17.52 -14.79 -3.11
CA GLN A 104 -17.37 -16.00 -3.92
C GLN A 104 -16.72 -17.14 -3.10
N PRO A 105 -17.49 -17.83 -2.23
CA PRO A 105 -16.97 -18.95 -1.45
C PRO A 105 -16.51 -20.14 -2.32
N CYS A 106 -16.89 -20.21 -3.59
CA CYS A 106 -16.78 -21.44 -4.38
C CYS A 106 -15.51 -21.58 -5.26
N PHE A 107 -14.50 -20.70 -5.17
CA PHE A 107 -13.29 -20.85 -6.00
C PHE A 107 -12.07 -21.46 -5.28
N LEU A 108 -12.08 -21.53 -3.94
CA LEU A 108 -10.95 -22.03 -3.14
C LEU A 108 -11.06 -23.49 -2.66
N ASP A 109 -12.13 -24.21 -3.01
CA ASP A 109 -12.22 -25.67 -2.75
C ASP A 109 -11.38 -26.52 -3.71
N SER A 110 -10.63 -25.92 -4.63
CA SER A 110 -9.73 -26.66 -5.55
C SER A 110 -8.33 -26.93 -4.98
N CYS A 111 -7.95 -26.31 -3.86
CA CYS A 111 -6.65 -26.53 -3.21
C CYS A 111 -6.70 -27.58 -2.08
N ASN A 112 -7.49 -28.65 -2.25
CA ASN A 112 -7.38 -29.85 -1.40
C ASN A 112 -6.68 -31.02 -2.11
N ASP A 113 -6.06 -30.80 -3.27
CA ASP A 113 -5.19 -31.83 -3.87
C ASP A 113 -3.78 -31.76 -3.28
N ARG A 114 -3.55 -32.61 -2.27
CA ARG A 114 -2.27 -32.85 -1.57
C ARG A 114 -1.19 -33.50 -2.45
N ARG A 115 -1.16 -33.26 -3.76
CA ARG A 115 -0.27 -33.95 -4.72
C ARG A 115 0.76 -33.08 -5.44
N LEU A 116 0.92 -31.80 -5.08
CA LEU A 116 1.89 -30.89 -5.72
C LEU A 116 2.99 -30.38 -4.77
N CYS A 117 3.16 -31.01 -3.60
CA CYS A 117 4.30 -30.77 -2.71
C CYS A 117 5.12 -32.07 -2.55
N GLU A 118 5.78 -32.50 -3.62
CA GLU A 118 7.03 -33.27 -3.60
C GLU A 118 8.04 -32.59 -4.52
#